data_AF-A0A1H2NBJ5-F1
#
_entry.id   AF-A0A1H2NBJ5-F1
#
_cell.length_a   1.000
_cell.length_b   1.000
_cell.length_c   1.000
_cell.angle_alpha   90.00
_cell.angle_beta   90.00
_cell.angle_gamma   90.00
#
_symmetry.space_group_name_H-M   'P 1'
#
loop_
_entity.id
_entity.type
_entity.pdbx_description
1 polymer ?
#
loop_
_entity_poly.entity_id
_entity_poly.type
_entity_poly.pdbx_seq_one_letter_code
_entity_poly.pdbx_strand_id
1 'polypeptide(L)'
;MGARPASAAHGRPINNSVCLQRLVLPVLAVLLLLSGCSGRLDNDSILHTRNPLKPTEVLQTDVDRMATLAMRNNLNSLYRLMNKLYQRNPREWRKNSLPDAAAAERAIQYAIEHNQDWPTLGGRRDVAALDYSLSPAFQGDRVAAFTYAIGSMLVTAHGGRTEFYLTDSFNAQFIHNAARNLEKAGWMLSQRRDATGQPMLLSNEFSEQGNNLSYAVEFGKMVARLDLLTHVLEERYRRMGANYAQSLFLLNFLPVQ
;
A
#
# COMPACT_ATOMS: atom_id res chain seq x y z
N MET A 1 -42.99 -63.78 70.19
CA MET A 1 -43.15 -62.31 70.10
C MET A 1 -41.96 -61.75 69.34
N GLY A 2 -42.20 -60.98 68.28
CA GLY A 2 -41.17 -60.17 67.59
C GLY A 2 -40.74 -60.67 66.21
N ALA A 3 -41.59 -60.47 65.19
CA ALA A 3 -41.20 -60.55 63.79
C ALA A 3 -40.25 -59.39 63.43
N ARG A 4 -39.20 -59.66 62.63
CA ARG A 4 -38.35 -58.65 61.98
C ARG A 4 -38.70 -58.58 60.48
N PRO A 5 -38.96 -57.39 59.90
CA PRO A 5 -39.33 -57.25 58.49
C PRO A 5 -38.12 -57.08 57.55
N ALA A 6 -38.39 -57.37 56.28
CA ALA A 6 -37.49 -57.31 55.13
C ALA A 6 -37.01 -55.89 54.78
N SER A 7 -35.78 -55.81 54.24
CA SER A 7 -35.16 -54.59 53.71
C SER A 7 -35.44 -54.45 52.22
N ALA A 8 -35.98 -53.30 51.81
CA ALA A 8 -36.28 -52.95 50.42
C ALA A 8 -35.12 -52.19 49.76
N ALA A 9 -34.69 -52.65 48.59
CA ALA A 9 -33.68 -52.01 47.75
C ALA A 9 -34.17 -50.67 47.19
N HIS A 10 -33.39 -49.60 47.38
CA HIS A 10 -33.60 -48.28 46.77
C HIS A 10 -32.70 -48.12 45.54
N GLY A 11 -33.30 -48.01 44.36
CA GLY A 11 -32.63 -47.58 43.13
C GLY A 11 -32.27 -46.10 43.18
N ARG A 12 -31.05 -45.75 42.79
CA ARG A 12 -30.59 -44.34 42.69
C ARG A 12 -31.05 -43.74 41.36
N PRO A 13 -31.59 -42.51 41.32
CA PRO A 13 -31.95 -41.84 40.08
C PRO A 13 -30.71 -41.30 39.36
N ILE A 14 -30.65 -41.53 38.05
CA ILE A 14 -29.61 -41.00 37.14
C ILE A 14 -29.92 -39.52 36.92
N ASN A 15 -29.00 -38.64 37.35
CA ASN A 15 -29.19 -37.19 37.32
C ASN A 15 -28.78 -36.62 35.95
N ASN A 16 -29.75 -36.41 35.06
CA ASN A 16 -29.58 -35.91 33.67
C ASN A 16 -28.84 -34.57 33.58
N SER A 17 -28.83 -33.79 34.67
CA SER A 17 -28.17 -32.48 34.77
C SER A 17 -26.65 -32.55 34.57
N VAL A 18 -26.01 -33.65 34.99
CA VAL A 18 -24.54 -33.83 34.91
C VAL A 18 -24.10 -34.21 33.49
N CYS A 19 -24.96 -34.87 32.72
CA CYS A 19 -24.68 -35.28 31.34
C CYS A 19 -24.69 -34.07 30.39
N LEU A 20 -25.66 -33.16 30.58
CA LEU A 20 -25.79 -31.95 29.78
C LEU A 20 -24.59 -31.00 29.99
N GLN A 21 -24.13 -30.84 31.23
CA GLN A 21 -22.97 -30.00 31.56
C GLN A 21 -21.65 -30.52 30.96
N ARG A 22 -21.47 -31.84 30.85
CA ARG A 22 -20.24 -32.44 30.29
C ARG A 22 -20.12 -32.31 28.77
N LEU A 23 -21.24 -32.12 28.07
CA LEU A 23 -21.28 -31.90 26.61
C LEU A 23 -21.19 -30.42 26.22
N VAL A 24 -21.70 -29.51 27.07
CA VAL A 24 -21.73 -28.07 26.76
C VAL A 24 -20.33 -27.42 26.84
N LEU A 25 -19.51 -27.79 27.83
CA LEU A 25 -18.16 -27.24 27.99
C LEU A 25 -17.21 -27.48 26.80
N PRO A 26 -17.07 -28.72 26.26
CA PRO A 26 -16.17 -28.94 25.12
C PRO A 26 -16.68 -28.28 23.83
N VAL A 27 -17.99 -28.18 23.63
CA VAL A 27 -18.58 -27.48 22.47
C VAL A 27 -18.31 -25.98 22.53
N LEU A 28 -18.42 -25.38 23.72
CA LEU A 28 -18.08 -23.97 23.92
C LEU A 28 -16.58 -23.68 23.71
N ALA A 29 -15.71 -24.60 24.13
CA ALA A 29 -14.27 -24.49 23.90
C ALA A 29 -13.89 -24.61 22.41
N VAL A 30 -14.55 -25.49 21.66
CA VAL A 30 -14.35 -25.61 20.19
C VAL A 30 -14.86 -24.36 19.47
N LEU A 31 -15.99 -23.78 19.89
CA LEU A 31 -16.52 -22.53 19.33
C LEU A 31 -15.58 -21.34 19.59
N LEU A 32 -14.92 -21.28 20.75
CA LEU A 32 -13.95 -20.24 21.07
C LEU A 32 -12.66 -20.36 20.23
N LEU A 33 -12.23 -21.59 19.90
CA LEU A 33 -11.06 -21.84 19.05
C LEU A 33 -11.30 -21.56 17.55
N LEU A 34 -12.56 -21.47 17.12
CA LEU A 34 -12.94 -21.07 15.76
C LEU A 34 -13.00 -19.54 15.58
N SER A 35 -12.71 -18.76 16.63
CA SER A 35 -12.59 -17.30 16.58
C SER A 35 -11.26 -16.89 15.94
N GLY A 36 -11.06 -17.25 14.67
CA GLY A 36 -9.94 -16.74 13.89
C GLY A 36 -9.98 -15.20 13.85
N CYS A 37 -8.84 -14.55 13.97
CA CYS A 37 -8.72 -13.11 13.76
C CYS A 37 -9.06 -12.78 12.30
N SER A 38 -10.34 -12.54 12.00
CA SER A 38 -10.72 -11.90 10.75
C SER A 38 -10.25 -10.45 10.82
N GLY A 39 -9.06 -10.19 10.27
CA GLY A 39 -8.63 -8.83 9.97
C GLY A 39 -9.73 -8.19 9.13
N ARG A 40 -10.41 -7.19 9.69
CA ARG A 40 -11.49 -6.47 9.04
C ARG A 40 -10.90 -5.70 7.86
N LEU A 41 -10.86 -6.32 6.68
CA LEU A 41 -10.57 -5.63 5.42
C LEU A 41 -11.76 -4.73 5.13
N ASP A 42 -11.55 -3.42 5.25
CA ASP A 42 -12.57 -2.40 5.10
C ASP A 42 -12.97 -2.25 3.61
N ASN A 43 -13.82 -3.18 3.15
CA ASN A 43 -14.30 -3.26 1.77
C ASN A 43 -15.53 -2.38 1.49
N ASP A 44 -16.10 -1.72 2.50
CA ASP A 44 -17.31 -0.88 2.34
C ASP A 44 -17.06 0.29 1.36
N SER A 45 -15.83 0.79 1.31
CA SER A 45 -15.43 1.84 0.39
C SER A 45 -15.47 1.41 -1.10
N ILE A 46 -15.34 0.12 -1.40
CA ILE A 46 -15.33 -0.44 -2.77
C ILE A 46 -16.75 -0.51 -3.35
N LEU A 47 -17.76 -0.74 -2.50
CA LEU A 47 -19.15 -0.93 -2.94
C LEU A 47 -19.97 0.36 -2.96
N HIS A 48 -19.59 1.39 -2.20
CA HIS A 48 -20.46 2.56 -1.95
C HIS A 48 -19.89 3.93 -2.35
N THR A 49 -18.63 4.01 -2.79
CA THR A 49 -18.07 5.28 -3.28
C THR A 49 -18.44 5.52 -4.74
N ARG A 50 -19.60 6.15 -4.98
CA ARG A 50 -19.89 6.78 -6.29
C ARG A 50 -19.35 8.20 -6.30
N ASN A 51 -18.09 8.36 -6.65
CA ASN A 51 -17.58 9.70 -6.97
C ASN A 51 -18.27 10.19 -8.25
N PRO A 52 -18.73 11.46 -8.31
CA PRO A 52 -19.30 12.01 -9.53
C PRO A 52 -18.23 12.00 -10.64
N LEU A 53 -18.65 11.67 -11.86
CA LEU A 53 -17.79 11.65 -13.03
C LEU A 53 -17.24 13.07 -13.26
N LYS A 54 -15.91 13.24 -13.31
CA LYS A 54 -15.34 14.54 -13.67
C LYS A 54 -15.49 14.75 -15.18
N PRO A 55 -15.80 15.97 -15.66
CA PRO A 55 -15.95 16.22 -17.10
C PRO A 55 -14.70 15.83 -17.92
N THR A 56 -13.51 15.97 -17.34
CA THR A 56 -12.24 15.63 -17.98
C THR A 56 -12.01 14.11 -18.12
N GLU A 57 -12.70 13.28 -17.33
CA GLU A 57 -12.58 11.81 -17.40
C GLU A 57 -13.10 11.25 -18.73
N VAL A 58 -13.97 11.98 -19.45
CA VAL A 58 -14.47 11.59 -20.78
C VAL A 58 -13.36 11.56 -21.84
N LEU A 59 -12.25 12.28 -21.59
CA LEU A 59 -11.08 12.30 -22.48
C LEU A 59 -10.04 11.22 -22.15
N GLN A 60 -10.33 10.36 -21.16
CA GLN A 60 -9.44 9.27 -20.75
C GLN A 60 -9.91 7.95 -21.37
N THR A 61 -8.98 7.16 -21.92
CA THR A 61 -9.28 5.75 -22.21
C THR A 61 -9.33 4.94 -20.92
N ASP A 62 -9.83 3.70 -20.96
CA ASP A 62 -9.81 2.80 -19.80
C ASP A 62 -8.39 2.61 -19.22
N VAL A 63 -7.37 2.56 -20.09
CA VAL A 63 -5.97 2.45 -19.67
C VAL A 63 -5.47 3.74 -19.03
N ASP A 64 -5.81 4.90 -19.59
CA ASP A 64 -5.42 6.19 -19.01
C ASP A 64 -6.11 6.43 -17.66
N ARG A 65 -7.37 6.01 -17.55
CA ARG A 65 -8.12 6.03 -16.30
C ARG A 65 -7.50 5.10 -15.25
N MET A 66 -7.14 3.89 -15.66
CA MET A 66 -6.45 2.93 -14.79
C MET A 66 -5.11 3.48 -14.31
N ALA A 67 -4.31 4.06 -15.19
CA ALA A 67 -3.04 4.70 -14.85
C ALA A 67 -3.26 5.86 -13.86
N THR A 68 -4.28 6.69 -14.07
CA THR A 68 -4.61 7.82 -13.19
C THR A 68 -4.98 7.33 -11.79
N LEU A 69 -5.80 6.28 -11.71
CA LEU A 69 -6.16 5.66 -10.44
C LEU A 69 -4.98 4.99 -9.76
N ALA A 70 -4.11 4.31 -10.51
CA ALA A 70 -2.90 3.68 -9.98
C ALA A 70 -1.94 4.72 -9.40
N MET A 71 -1.70 5.83 -10.11
CA MET A 71 -0.87 6.95 -9.66
C MET A 71 -1.42 7.56 -8.37
N ARG A 72 -2.71 7.92 -8.35
CA ARG A 72 -3.38 8.41 -7.14
C ARG A 72 -3.24 7.44 -5.96
N ASN A 73 -3.49 6.15 -6.19
CA ASN A 73 -3.43 5.15 -5.14
C ASN A 73 -2.00 4.88 -4.65
N ASN A 74 -0.99 5.04 -5.52
CA ASN A 74 0.43 4.99 -5.15
C ASN A 74 0.83 6.17 -4.28
N LEU A 75 0.47 7.40 -4.67
CA LEU A 75 0.69 8.60 -3.85
C LEU A 75 0.00 8.47 -2.48
N ASN A 76 -1.24 7.97 -2.45
CA ASN A 76 -1.93 7.70 -1.18
C ASN A 76 -1.20 6.68 -0.30
N SER A 77 -0.60 5.63 -0.88
CA SER A 77 0.23 4.68 -0.14
C SER A 77 1.53 5.32 0.36
N LEU A 78 2.16 6.16 -0.46
CA LEU A 78 3.33 6.94 -0.07
C LEU A 78 3.01 7.91 1.09
N TYR A 79 1.86 8.57 1.08
CA TYR A 79 1.48 9.50 2.14
C TYR A 79 1.12 8.78 3.45
N ARG A 80 0.51 7.60 3.37
CA ARG A 80 0.37 6.71 4.54
C ARG A 80 1.71 6.27 5.09
N LEU A 81 2.67 5.95 4.22
CA LEU A 81 4.03 5.60 4.62
C LEU A 81 4.72 6.80 5.32
N MET A 82 4.60 8.00 4.77
CA MET A 82 5.13 9.24 5.35
C MET A 82 4.56 9.48 6.75
N ASN A 83 3.24 9.40 6.90
CA ASN A 83 2.59 9.58 8.19
C ASN A 83 3.09 8.58 9.24
N LYS A 84 3.20 7.28 8.88
CA LYS A 84 3.79 6.26 9.76
C LYS A 84 5.23 6.60 10.14
N LEU A 85 6.04 7.02 9.16
CA LEU A 85 7.43 7.41 9.39
C LEU A 85 7.55 8.60 10.35
N TYR A 86 6.69 9.61 10.26
CA TYR A 86 6.69 10.72 11.21
C TYR A 86 6.26 10.30 12.62
N GLN A 87 5.26 9.44 12.74
CA GLN A 87 4.85 8.91 14.05
C GLN A 87 6.01 8.17 14.73
N ARG A 88 6.80 7.41 13.97
CA ARG A 88 7.93 6.64 14.48
C ARG A 88 9.23 7.44 14.61
N ASN A 89 9.37 8.54 13.85
CA ASN A 89 10.53 9.43 13.85
C ASN A 89 10.09 10.88 14.10
N PRO A 90 9.53 11.20 15.27
CA PRO A 90 8.92 12.51 15.50
C PRO A 90 9.96 13.65 15.54
N ARG A 91 11.25 13.33 15.65
CA ARG A 91 12.33 14.34 15.56
C ARG A 91 12.45 14.95 14.17
N GLU A 92 12.03 14.23 13.13
CA GLU A 92 12.25 14.62 11.73
C GLU A 92 11.36 15.79 11.33
N TRP A 93 10.04 15.74 11.57
CA TRP A 93 9.15 16.86 11.24
C TRP A 93 9.49 18.14 11.98
N ARG A 94 10.11 18.03 13.18
CA ARG A 94 10.55 19.17 13.99
C ARG A 94 11.76 19.90 13.41
N LYS A 95 12.46 19.31 12.43
CA LYS A 95 13.55 19.98 11.71
C LYS A 95 13.04 21.01 10.71
N ASN A 96 11.75 20.93 10.34
CA ASN A 96 11.10 21.93 9.51
C ASN A 96 10.61 23.08 10.39
N SER A 97 10.55 24.30 9.83
CA SER A 97 9.94 25.47 10.48
C SER A 97 8.40 25.44 10.46
N LEU A 98 7.80 24.25 10.50
CA LEU A 98 6.36 24.02 10.38
C LEU A 98 5.75 23.69 11.75
N PRO A 99 4.47 24.03 11.99
CA PRO A 99 3.86 23.96 13.31
C PRO A 99 3.69 22.53 13.83
N ASP A 100 3.38 21.58 12.95
CA ASP A 100 3.13 20.18 13.29
C ASP A 100 3.47 19.23 12.14
N ALA A 101 3.40 17.92 12.42
CA ALA A 101 3.63 16.88 11.42
C ALA A 101 2.62 16.97 10.26
N ALA A 102 1.36 17.33 10.53
CA ALA A 102 0.32 17.43 9.49
C ALA A 102 0.61 18.56 8.49
N ALA A 103 1.19 19.68 8.95
CA ALA A 103 1.64 20.77 8.09
C ALA A 103 2.85 20.34 7.24
N ALA A 104 3.79 19.58 7.82
CA ALA A 104 4.88 18.99 7.05
C ALA A 104 4.37 18.05 5.96
N GLU A 105 3.44 17.15 6.29
CA GLU A 105 2.81 16.23 5.33
C GLU A 105 2.13 16.99 4.18
N ARG A 106 1.32 18.01 4.49
CA ARG A 106 0.66 18.84 3.45
C ARG A 106 1.65 19.55 2.55
N ALA A 107 2.73 20.11 3.11
CA ALA A 107 3.76 20.80 2.32
C ALA A 107 4.46 19.84 1.34
N ILE A 108 4.75 18.61 1.77
CA ILE A 108 5.39 17.59 0.94
C ILE A 108 4.45 17.08 -0.14
N GLN A 109 3.19 16.80 0.20
CA GLN A 109 2.15 16.42 -0.76
C GLN A 109 2.01 17.47 -1.85
N TYR A 110 1.89 18.74 -1.44
CA TYR A 110 1.79 19.86 -2.36
C TYR A 110 3.01 19.94 -3.30
N ALA A 111 4.22 19.81 -2.74
CA ALA A 111 5.45 19.85 -3.54
C ALA A 111 5.50 18.70 -4.57
N ILE A 112 5.11 17.49 -4.21
CA ILE A 112 5.07 16.34 -5.13
C ILE A 112 4.02 16.57 -6.23
N GLU A 113 2.79 16.92 -5.85
CA GLU A 113 1.65 17.02 -6.77
C GLU A 113 1.75 18.20 -7.73
N HIS A 114 2.43 19.28 -7.32
CA HIS A 114 2.67 20.47 -8.15
C HIS A 114 4.07 20.50 -8.74
N ASN A 115 4.81 19.38 -8.67
CA ASN A 115 6.15 19.21 -9.22
C ASN A 115 7.18 20.25 -8.71
N GLN A 116 6.97 20.81 -7.51
CA GLN A 116 7.87 21.81 -6.93
C GLN A 116 9.11 21.15 -6.32
N ASP A 117 10.21 21.89 -6.27
CA ASP A 117 11.44 21.44 -5.63
C ASP A 117 11.33 21.45 -4.11
N TRP A 118 11.91 20.45 -3.45
CA TRP A 118 12.02 20.45 -2.00
C TRP A 118 13.32 21.14 -1.55
N PRO A 119 13.26 22.24 -0.77
CA PRO A 119 14.41 23.12 -0.56
C PRO A 119 15.66 22.42 0.01
N THR A 120 15.50 21.48 0.93
CA THR A 120 16.64 20.84 1.63
C THR A 120 17.40 19.84 0.76
N LEU A 121 16.88 19.47 -0.41
CA LEU A 121 17.52 18.54 -1.33
C LEU A 121 18.49 19.22 -2.30
N GLY A 122 18.50 20.56 -2.36
CA GLY A 122 19.41 21.32 -3.21
C GLY A 122 19.27 20.97 -4.69
N GLY A 123 18.03 20.90 -5.19
CA GLY A 123 17.71 20.56 -6.59
C GLY A 123 17.78 19.08 -6.94
N ARG A 124 18.18 18.20 -6.01
CA ARG A 124 18.14 16.74 -6.25
C ARG A 124 16.70 16.25 -6.27
N ARG A 125 16.41 15.35 -7.21
CA ARG A 125 15.11 14.67 -7.37
C ARG A 125 15.31 13.17 -7.59
N ASP A 126 14.21 12.43 -7.57
CA ASP A 126 14.18 11.00 -7.89
C ASP A 126 15.22 10.18 -7.10
N VAL A 127 15.96 9.29 -7.79
CA VAL A 127 16.97 8.40 -7.20
C VAL A 127 18.13 9.19 -6.56
N ALA A 128 18.50 10.35 -7.11
CA ALA A 128 19.56 11.19 -6.54
C ALA A 128 19.14 11.80 -5.21
N ALA A 129 17.87 12.21 -5.07
CA ALA A 129 17.31 12.63 -3.80
C ALA A 129 17.19 11.46 -2.82
N LEU A 130 16.83 10.28 -3.31
CA LEU A 130 16.63 9.08 -2.49
C LEU A 130 17.91 8.69 -1.76
N ASP A 131 19.03 8.57 -2.49
CA ASP A 131 20.32 8.24 -1.90
C ASP A 131 20.81 9.33 -0.94
N TYR A 132 20.66 10.60 -1.32
CA TYR A 132 21.04 11.72 -0.47
C TYR A 132 20.25 11.75 0.85
N SER A 133 18.93 11.50 0.81
CA SER A 133 18.04 11.56 1.99
C SER A 133 18.44 10.61 3.13
N LEU A 134 19.05 9.46 2.79
CA LEU A 134 19.52 8.45 3.74
C LEU A 134 21.05 8.44 3.90
N SER A 135 21.73 9.45 3.36
CA SER A 135 23.18 9.61 3.51
C SER A 135 23.53 10.31 4.84
N PRO A 136 24.71 10.05 5.43
CA PRO A 136 25.18 10.78 6.61
C PRO A 136 25.30 12.30 6.41
N ALA A 137 25.52 12.74 5.16
CA ALA A 137 25.70 14.15 4.83
C ALA A 137 24.40 14.97 4.91
N PHE A 138 23.24 14.32 4.75
CA PHE A 138 21.96 15.02 4.79
C PHE A 138 21.52 15.30 6.23
N GLN A 139 21.20 16.55 6.54
CA GLN A 139 20.85 17.00 7.91
C GLN A 139 19.41 17.52 8.06
N GLY A 140 18.66 17.58 6.95
CA GLY A 140 17.27 18.03 6.99
C GLY A 140 16.30 16.98 7.55
N ASP A 141 15.01 17.24 7.38
CA ASP A 141 13.96 16.25 7.62
C ASP A 141 14.10 15.08 6.63
N ARG A 142 14.55 13.93 7.13
CA ARG A 142 14.79 12.70 6.36
C ARG A 142 13.50 12.07 5.91
N VAL A 143 12.41 12.18 6.68
CA VAL A 143 11.10 11.66 6.29
C VAL A 143 10.58 12.47 5.11
N ALA A 144 10.69 13.80 5.17
CA ALA A 144 10.33 14.68 4.07
C ALA A 144 11.13 14.40 2.81
N ALA A 145 12.46 14.37 2.93
CA ALA A 145 13.36 14.15 1.79
C ALA A 145 13.17 12.77 1.15
N PHE A 146 13.04 11.71 1.95
CA PHE A 146 12.83 10.35 1.46
C PHE A 146 11.46 10.20 0.77
N THR A 147 10.40 10.76 1.37
CA THR A 147 9.06 10.73 0.79
C THR A 147 9.02 11.51 -0.53
N TYR A 148 9.61 12.70 -0.54
CA TYR A 148 9.71 13.54 -1.72
C TYR A 148 10.50 12.86 -2.85
N ALA A 149 11.61 12.21 -2.54
CA ALA A 149 12.41 11.47 -3.52
C ALA A 149 11.59 10.37 -4.22
N ILE A 150 10.78 9.62 -3.46
CA ILE A 150 9.89 8.61 -4.03
C ILE A 150 8.77 9.27 -4.84
N GLY A 151 8.11 10.29 -4.29
CA GLY A 151 6.99 10.97 -4.95
C GLY A 151 7.39 11.61 -6.27
N SER A 152 8.51 12.35 -6.27
CA SER A 152 9.09 12.92 -7.49
C SER A 152 9.44 11.84 -8.51
N MET A 153 10.07 10.73 -8.10
CA MET A 153 10.37 9.61 -8.99
C MET A 153 9.10 9.02 -9.64
N LEU A 154 8.03 8.85 -8.86
CA LEU A 154 6.76 8.36 -9.39
C LEU A 154 6.19 9.33 -10.43
N VAL A 155 6.20 10.63 -10.14
CA VAL A 155 5.72 11.67 -11.07
C VAL A 155 6.59 11.70 -12.34
N THR A 156 7.91 11.67 -12.20
CA THR A 156 8.86 11.62 -13.32
C THR A 156 8.66 10.38 -14.19
N ALA A 157 8.47 9.20 -13.59
CA ALA A 157 8.24 7.96 -14.32
C ALA A 157 6.95 7.98 -15.15
N HIS A 158 5.97 8.79 -14.75
CA HIS A 158 4.72 9.01 -15.47
C HIS A 158 4.73 10.29 -16.34
N GLY A 159 5.92 10.78 -16.73
CA GLY A 159 6.04 11.92 -17.64
C GLY A 159 5.71 13.27 -17.01
N GLY A 160 5.82 13.40 -15.69
CA GLY A 160 5.61 14.66 -14.97
C GLY A 160 4.14 14.97 -14.66
N ARG A 161 3.25 13.97 -14.75
CA ARG A 161 1.80 14.13 -14.55
C ARG A 161 1.24 13.17 -13.50
N THR A 162 0.10 13.56 -12.92
CA THR A 162 -0.67 12.77 -11.95
C THR A 162 -2.03 12.30 -12.50
N GLU A 163 -2.50 12.92 -13.58
CA GLU A 163 -3.67 12.53 -14.37
C GLU A 163 -3.26 12.38 -15.84
N PHE A 164 -3.90 11.44 -16.53
CA PHE A 164 -3.47 10.98 -17.85
C PHE A 164 -4.62 10.98 -18.84
N TYR A 165 -4.34 11.37 -20.08
CA TYR A 165 -5.32 11.57 -21.15
C TYR A 165 -4.84 10.92 -22.45
N LEU A 166 -5.72 10.78 -23.43
CA LEU A 166 -5.43 10.11 -24.71
C LEU A 166 -4.17 10.64 -25.43
N THR A 167 -3.88 11.93 -25.28
CA THR A 167 -2.73 12.61 -25.89
C THR A 167 -1.39 12.29 -25.22
N ASP A 168 -1.42 11.64 -24.06
CA ASP A 168 -0.23 11.35 -23.28
C ASP A 168 0.39 10.01 -23.69
N SER A 169 1.71 9.91 -23.53
CA SER A 169 2.44 8.66 -23.68
C SER A 169 3.25 8.39 -22.41
N PHE A 170 3.20 7.15 -21.92
CA PHE A 170 4.00 6.69 -20.78
C PHE A 170 4.82 5.49 -21.22
N ASN A 171 6.09 5.49 -20.84
CA ASN A 171 7.03 4.43 -21.19
C ASN A 171 6.98 3.35 -20.11
N ALA A 172 6.59 2.13 -20.49
CA ALA A 172 6.52 0.98 -19.59
C ALA A 172 7.85 0.72 -18.87
N GLN A 173 8.99 0.96 -19.53
CA GLN A 173 10.31 0.82 -18.92
C GLN A 173 10.53 1.78 -17.75
N PHE A 174 10.04 3.02 -17.83
CA PHE A 174 10.20 3.98 -16.73
C PHE A 174 9.34 3.60 -15.53
N ILE A 175 8.13 3.10 -15.76
CA ILE A 175 7.24 2.59 -14.71
C ILE A 175 7.86 1.35 -14.05
N HIS A 176 8.40 0.42 -14.84
CA HIS A 176 9.13 -0.74 -14.35
C HIS A 176 10.34 -0.34 -13.50
N ASN A 177 11.14 0.61 -13.98
CA ASN A 177 12.30 1.12 -13.24
C ASN A 177 11.88 1.75 -11.91
N ALA A 178 10.76 2.47 -11.86
CA ALA A 178 10.22 3.01 -10.62
C ALA A 178 9.82 1.90 -9.62
N ALA A 179 9.22 0.79 -10.09
CA ALA A 179 8.93 -0.37 -9.24
C ALA A 179 10.21 -0.96 -8.63
N ARG A 180 11.24 -1.20 -9.45
CA ARG A 180 12.53 -1.72 -8.96
C ARG A 180 13.22 -0.75 -8.00
N ASN A 181 13.12 0.55 -8.25
CA ASN A 181 13.67 1.57 -7.35
C ASN A 181 12.92 1.65 -6.02
N LEU A 182 11.61 1.42 -5.99
CA LEU A 182 10.83 1.33 -4.74
C LEU A 182 11.27 0.14 -3.88
N GLU A 183 11.54 -1.01 -4.49
CA GLU A 183 12.09 -2.17 -3.77
C GLU A 183 13.44 -1.82 -3.13
N LYS A 184 14.34 -1.19 -3.89
CA LYS A 184 15.62 -0.70 -3.39
C LYS A 184 15.43 0.33 -2.27
N ALA A 185 14.47 1.25 -2.40
CA ALA A 185 14.15 2.24 -1.37
C ALA A 185 13.70 1.57 -0.07
N GLY A 186 12.83 0.57 -0.15
CA GLY A 186 12.40 -0.22 1.01
C GLY A 186 13.56 -0.96 1.68
N TRP A 187 14.46 -1.55 0.89
CA TRP A 187 15.69 -2.14 1.40
C TRP A 187 16.60 -1.11 2.06
N MET A 188 16.88 0.02 1.40
CA MET A 188 17.72 1.11 1.95
C MET A 188 17.18 1.64 3.27
N LEU A 189 15.86 1.85 3.38
CA LEU A 189 15.20 2.28 4.61
C LEU A 189 15.45 1.29 5.77
N SER A 190 15.49 -0.01 5.47
CA SER A 190 15.76 -1.06 6.47
C SER A 190 17.23 -1.21 6.82
N GLN A 191 18.16 -0.84 5.93
CA GLN A 191 19.60 -1.15 6.06
C GLN A 191 20.49 0.05 6.39
N ARG A 192 20.14 1.28 5.97
CA ARG A 192 21.00 2.45 6.20
C ARG A 192 21.11 2.76 7.70
N ARG A 193 22.34 2.93 8.17
CA ARG A 193 22.69 3.22 9.58
C ARG A 193 23.58 4.46 9.65
N ASP A 194 23.47 5.18 10.76
CA ASP A 194 24.37 6.27 11.11
C ASP A 194 25.72 5.76 11.65
N ALA A 195 26.63 6.68 11.99
CA ALA A 195 27.94 6.35 12.53
C ALA A 195 27.91 5.61 13.87
N THR A 196 26.78 5.66 14.59
CA THR A 196 26.57 4.95 15.86
C THR A 196 25.91 3.57 15.67
N GLY A 197 25.65 3.18 14.42
CA GLY A 197 24.98 1.91 14.09
C GLY A 197 23.46 1.96 14.22
N GLN A 198 22.86 3.14 14.45
CA GLN A 198 21.41 3.29 14.56
C GLN A 198 20.76 3.49 13.19
N PRO A 199 19.53 3.00 12.93
CA PRO A 199 18.81 3.28 11.69
C PRO A 199 18.69 4.77 11.38
N MET A 200 18.94 5.16 10.13
CA MET A 200 18.74 6.54 9.67
C MET A 200 17.28 7.00 9.82
N LEU A 201 16.34 6.06 9.65
CA LEU A 201 14.92 6.21 9.94
C LEU A 201 14.40 4.90 10.54
N LEU A 202 13.70 4.99 11.66
CA LEU A 202 13.00 3.88 12.28
C LEU A 202 11.77 3.52 11.43
N SER A 203 11.60 2.26 11.04
CA SER A 203 10.52 1.82 10.16
C SER A 203 9.92 0.47 10.58
N ASN A 204 10.27 -0.61 9.88
CA ASN A 204 9.88 -1.96 10.25
C ASN A 204 10.57 -2.36 11.55
N GLU A 205 9.90 -3.20 12.34
CA GLU A 205 10.44 -3.77 13.58
C GLU A 205 10.25 -5.27 13.58
N PHE A 206 11.29 -5.97 14.02
CA PHE A 206 11.25 -7.37 14.35
C PHE A 206 11.84 -7.53 15.75
N SER A 207 10.99 -7.66 16.76
CA SER A 207 11.40 -7.78 18.16
C SER A 207 10.57 -8.84 18.87
N GLU A 208 11.04 -9.32 20.03
CA GLU A 208 10.31 -10.29 20.86
C GLU A 208 8.95 -9.73 21.34
N GLN A 209 8.84 -8.41 21.41
CA GLN A 209 7.65 -7.67 21.82
C GLN A 209 6.62 -7.51 20.67
N GLY A 210 6.99 -7.81 19.43
CA GLY A 210 6.09 -7.82 18.28
C GLY A 210 6.78 -7.44 16.96
N ASN A 211 6.12 -7.79 15.85
CA ASN A 211 6.61 -7.49 14.50
C ASN A 211 5.73 -6.42 13.85
N ASN A 212 6.36 -5.34 13.35
CA ASN A 212 5.69 -4.30 12.57
C ASN A 212 6.22 -4.29 11.14
N LEU A 213 5.47 -4.91 10.22
CA LEU A 213 5.76 -4.93 8.79
C LEU A 213 4.91 -3.93 8.00
N SER A 214 4.20 -3.03 8.69
CA SER A 214 3.22 -2.14 8.06
C SER A 214 3.85 -1.11 7.10
N TYR A 215 5.17 -0.90 7.14
CA TYR A 215 5.90 -0.06 6.19
C TYR A 215 6.20 -0.86 4.91
N ALA A 216 6.73 -2.08 5.06
CA ALA A 216 6.96 -2.99 3.94
C ALA A 216 5.67 -3.25 3.13
N VAL A 217 4.53 -3.33 3.80
CA VAL A 217 3.22 -3.47 3.15
C VAL A 217 2.87 -2.27 2.25
N GLU A 218 3.17 -1.02 2.65
CA GLU A 218 2.91 0.13 1.77
C GLU A 218 3.85 0.14 0.55
N PHE A 219 5.11 -0.27 0.70
CA PHE A 219 6.00 -0.48 -0.45
C PHE A 219 5.46 -1.56 -1.40
N GLY A 220 5.07 -2.72 -0.87
CA GLY A 220 4.53 -3.82 -1.68
C GLY A 220 3.28 -3.43 -2.46
N LYS A 221 2.37 -2.65 -1.84
CA LYS A 221 1.20 -2.09 -2.54
C LYS A 221 1.58 -1.19 -3.71
N MET A 222 2.62 -0.36 -3.56
CA MET A 222 3.07 0.53 -4.63
C MET A 222 3.77 -0.25 -5.76
N VAL A 223 4.68 -1.16 -5.42
CA VAL A 223 5.39 -2.03 -6.37
C VAL A 223 4.39 -2.83 -7.20
N ALA A 224 3.43 -3.50 -6.55
CA ALA A 224 2.43 -4.32 -7.24
C ALA A 224 1.59 -3.52 -8.25
N ARG A 225 1.22 -2.26 -7.93
CA ARG A 225 0.46 -1.41 -8.86
C ARG A 225 1.31 -0.95 -10.04
N LEU A 226 2.59 -0.64 -9.82
CA LEU A 226 3.51 -0.27 -10.91
C LEU A 226 3.82 -1.47 -11.81
N ASP A 227 4.03 -2.66 -11.26
CA ASP A 227 4.26 -3.88 -12.04
C ASP A 227 3.03 -4.22 -12.88
N LEU A 228 1.83 -4.15 -12.30
CA LEU A 228 0.59 -4.36 -13.06
C LEU A 228 0.45 -3.34 -14.20
N LEU A 229 0.68 -2.05 -13.91
CA LEU A 229 0.59 -0.99 -14.91
C LEU A 229 1.61 -1.20 -16.04
N THR A 230 2.83 -1.65 -15.72
CA THR A 230 3.86 -1.98 -16.70
C THR A 230 3.33 -2.99 -17.72
N HIS A 231 2.79 -4.11 -17.26
CA HIS A 231 2.25 -5.15 -18.15
C HIS A 231 1.04 -4.69 -18.97
N VAL A 232 0.15 -3.87 -18.38
CA VAL A 232 -0.97 -3.29 -19.12
C VAL A 232 -0.50 -2.37 -20.24
N LEU A 233 0.53 -1.56 -19.99
CA LEU A 233 1.11 -0.67 -21.01
C LEU A 233 1.80 -1.47 -22.13
N GLU A 234 2.58 -2.48 -21.80
CA GLU A 234 3.21 -3.38 -22.79
C GLU A 234 2.16 -4.03 -23.70
N GLU A 235 1.09 -4.55 -23.11
CA GLU A 235 -0.01 -5.17 -23.85
C GLU A 235 -0.74 -4.16 -24.74
N ARG A 236 -0.96 -2.93 -24.26
CA ARG A 236 -1.54 -1.84 -25.07
C ARG A 236 -0.68 -1.56 -26.31
N TYR A 237 0.63 -1.44 -26.19
CA TYR A 237 1.53 -1.21 -27.34
C TYR A 237 1.54 -2.40 -28.30
N ARG A 238 1.58 -3.63 -27.78
CA ARG A 238 1.51 -4.86 -28.60
C ARG A 238 0.21 -4.92 -29.41
N ARG A 239 -0.92 -4.60 -28.78
CA ARG A 239 -2.24 -4.56 -29.43
C ARG A 239 -2.38 -3.42 -30.44
N MET A 240 -1.84 -2.23 -30.15
CA MET A 240 -1.83 -1.14 -31.13
C MET A 240 -1.11 -1.53 -32.41
N GLY A 241 0.05 -2.21 -32.31
CA GLY A 241 0.76 -2.75 -33.47
C GLY A 241 -0.07 -3.78 -34.25
N ALA A 242 -0.71 -4.73 -33.54
CA ALA A 242 -1.55 -5.74 -34.16
C ALA A 242 -2.81 -5.16 -34.83
N ASN A 243 -3.51 -4.23 -34.19
CA ASN A 243 -4.72 -3.58 -34.72
C ASN A 243 -4.39 -2.71 -35.94
N TYR A 244 -3.23 -2.06 -35.96
CA TYR A 244 -2.75 -1.32 -37.14
C TYR A 244 -2.44 -2.25 -38.32
N ALA A 245 -1.83 -3.41 -38.06
CA ALA A 245 -1.65 -4.42 -39.09
C ALA A 245 -3.00 -4.92 -39.62
N GLN A 246 -3.96 -5.24 -38.74
CA GLN A 246 -5.29 -5.70 -39.11
C GLN A 246 -6.08 -4.63 -39.89
N SER A 247 -6.01 -3.35 -39.52
CA SER A 247 -6.67 -2.28 -40.28
C SER A 247 -6.04 -2.07 -41.67
N LEU A 248 -4.72 -2.26 -41.82
CA LEU A 248 -4.06 -2.27 -43.13
C LEU A 248 -4.43 -3.50 -43.99
N PHE A 249 -4.65 -4.66 -43.38
CA PHE A 249 -5.18 -5.83 -44.08
C PHE A 249 -6.62 -5.61 -44.53
N LEU A 250 -7.46 -4.97 -43.72
CA LEU A 250 -8.86 -4.65 -44.06
C LEU A 250 -8.99 -3.50 -45.09
N LEU A 251 -7.97 -2.66 -45.25
CA LEU A 251 -7.91 -1.66 -46.33
C LEU A 251 -7.56 -2.28 -47.70
N ASN A 252 -7.11 -3.54 -47.73
CA ASN A 252 -6.80 -4.27 -48.97
C ASN A 252 -7.89 -5.25 -49.41
N PHE A 253 -8.94 -5.46 -48.61
CA PHE A 253 -10.09 -6.25 -49.04
C PHE A 253 -11.24 -5.31 -49.44
N LEU A 254 -11.58 -5.33 -50.73
CA LEU A 254 -12.88 -4.84 -51.20
C LEU A 254 -13.97 -5.81 -50.73
N PRO A 255 -15.16 -5.33 -50.32
CA PRO A 255 -16.24 -6.20 -49.88
C PRO A 255 -16.66 -7.15 -51.00
N VAL A 256 -16.88 -8.42 -50.67
CA VAL A 256 -17.52 -9.40 -51.54
C VAL A 256 -18.77 -9.92 -50.83
N GLN A 257 -19.90 -9.34 -51.24
CA GLN A 257 -21.31 -9.63 -50.92
C GLN A 257 -21.71 -9.62 -49.44
#